data_AF-A0A975XP28-F1
#
_entry.id   AF-A0A975XP28-F1
#
_cell.length_a   1.000
_cell.length_b   1.000
_cell.length_c   1.000
_cell.angle_alpha   90.00
_cell.angle_beta   90.00
_cell.angle_gamma   90.00
#
_symmetry.space_group_name_H-M   'P 1'
#
loop_
_entity.id
_entity.type
_entity.pdbx_description
1 polymer ?
#
loop_
_entity_poly.entity_id
_entity_poly.type
_entity_poly.pdbx_seq_one_letter_code
_entity_poly.pdbx_strand_id
1 'polypeptide(L)'
;MYETSTYFDNKLKEKSRKYKWIGEVITKKAETIEFSDLDILKDSGYITNSCSGNNELELGAVYAAEMGITLLLNKFKNISFEEAKIKLKFKIENEEIPMGIFKIYEANKTKKFVELKGYDHMVKFEKNINFSQTHGSIYQLIKLSCDKCKVNLGMSKEEIERLPNGKEIVGIYADNDIETYRDLLHYIGLVTATFLTIDRYGKLILKKFTTTKVYSISEKNRYDLSISDFLTKYSAIQTTNLKTKISEYYSNEIDEYLTMNLGVNPLM
;
A
#
# COMPACT_ATOMS: atom_id res chain seq x y z
N MET A 1 -4.01 -12.70 4.83
CA MET A 1 -4.20 -13.16 3.44
C MET A 1 -5.52 -12.58 2.95
N TYR A 2 -5.75 -12.48 1.64
CA TYR A 2 -7.09 -12.14 1.16
C TYR A 2 -8.09 -13.20 1.62
N GLU A 3 -9.30 -12.76 1.97
CA GLU A 3 -10.41 -13.69 2.15
C GLU A 3 -10.77 -14.21 0.76
N THR A 4 -10.44 -15.50 0.55
CA THR A 4 -10.65 -16.29 -0.66
C THR A 4 -11.27 -17.62 -0.25
N SER A 5 -12.01 -18.26 -1.15
CA SER A 5 -12.54 -19.59 -0.85
C SER A 5 -11.43 -20.63 -0.83
N THR A 6 -11.66 -21.73 -0.08
CA THR A 6 -10.79 -22.92 -0.12
C THR A 6 -10.65 -23.47 -1.55
N TYR A 7 -11.69 -23.31 -2.37
CA TYR A 7 -11.66 -23.71 -3.78
C TYR A 7 -10.64 -22.88 -4.58
N PHE A 8 -10.68 -21.55 -4.45
CA PHE A 8 -9.73 -20.65 -5.08
C PHE A 8 -8.29 -20.93 -4.66
N ASP A 9 -8.07 -21.13 -3.36
CA ASP A 9 -6.74 -21.44 -2.82
C ASP A 9 -6.19 -22.77 -3.34
N ASN A 10 -7.05 -23.77 -3.53
CA ASN A 10 -6.68 -25.04 -4.13
C ASN A 10 -6.37 -24.90 -5.62
N LYS A 11 -7.19 -24.15 -6.36
CA LYS A 11 -6.96 -23.89 -7.79
C LYS A 11 -5.69 -23.09 -8.06
N LEU A 12 -5.35 -22.13 -7.20
CA LEU A 12 -4.08 -21.41 -7.29
C LEU A 12 -2.87 -22.35 -7.20
N LYS A 13 -2.97 -23.49 -6.51
CA LYS A 13 -1.87 -24.45 -6.35
C LYS A 13 -1.74 -25.43 -7.53
N GLU A 14 -2.68 -25.46 -8.47
CA GLU A 14 -2.60 -26.32 -9.64
C GLU A 14 -1.51 -25.83 -10.60
N LYS A 15 -0.74 -26.77 -11.19
CA LYS A 15 0.35 -26.45 -12.14
C LYS A 15 -0.14 -25.78 -13.42
N SER A 16 -1.32 -26.17 -13.87
CA SER A 16 -2.02 -25.56 -15.00
C SER A 16 -3.35 -25.04 -14.48
N ARG A 17 -3.60 -23.75 -14.67
CA ARG A 17 -4.80 -23.08 -14.19
C ARG A 17 -5.28 -22.09 -15.23
N LYS A 18 -6.60 -22.06 -15.47
CA LYS A 18 -7.23 -21.04 -16.29
C LYS A 18 -7.57 -19.86 -15.39
N TYR A 19 -6.96 -18.72 -15.68
CA TYR A 19 -7.24 -17.47 -15.01
C TYR A 19 -7.45 -16.38 -16.04
N LYS A 20 -8.20 -15.34 -15.65
CA LYS A 20 -8.49 -14.18 -16.49
C LYS A 20 -8.31 -12.92 -15.66
N TRP A 21 -7.76 -11.90 -16.30
CA TRP A 21 -7.87 -10.54 -15.82
C TRP A 21 -9.10 -9.92 -16.45
N ILE A 22 -9.94 -9.33 -15.63
CA ILE A 22 -11.09 -8.55 -16.06
C ILE A 22 -11.07 -7.22 -15.32
N GLY A 23 -11.82 -6.26 -15.80
CA GLY A 23 -11.92 -4.99 -15.11
C GLY A 23 -12.90 -4.04 -15.74
N GLU A 24 -12.95 -2.87 -15.13
CA GLU A 24 -13.79 -1.77 -15.58
C GLU A 24 -12.98 -0.48 -15.54
N VAL A 25 -13.12 0.33 -16.59
CA VAL A 25 -12.68 1.73 -16.60
C VAL A 25 -13.88 2.60 -16.33
N ILE A 26 -13.79 3.46 -15.31
CA ILE A 26 -14.81 4.41 -14.93
C ILE A 26 -14.30 5.80 -15.30
N THR A 27 -14.94 6.46 -16.25
CA THR A 27 -14.56 7.80 -16.70
C THR A 27 -14.97 8.87 -15.68
N LYS A 28 -14.46 10.09 -15.83
CA LYS A 28 -14.89 11.26 -15.05
C LYS A 28 -16.40 11.51 -15.08
N LYS A 29 -17.07 11.13 -16.17
CA LYS A 29 -18.52 11.25 -16.35
C LYS A 29 -19.32 10.08 -15.73
N ALA A 30 -18.66 9.22 -14.95
CA ALA A 30 -19.21 8.00 -14.36
C ALA A 30 -19.73 6.98 -15.39
N GLU A 31 -19.21 7.05 -16.63
CA GLU A 31 -19.42 5.98 -17.62
C GLU A 31 -18.48 4.82 -17.31
N THR A 32 -19.04 3.61 -17.26
CA THR A 32 -18.30 2.38 -16.97
C THR A 32 -18.14 1.56 -18.25
N ILE A 33 -16.90 1.22 -18.58
CA ILE A 33 -16.54 0.37 -19.71
C ILE A 33 -15.85 -0.88 -19.20
N GLU A 34 -16.50 -2.02 -19.40
CA GLU A 34 -15.98 -3.32 -19.00
C GLU A 34 -15.03 -3.90 -20.05
N PHE A 35 -13.96 -4.54 -19.57
CA PHE A 35 -13.01 -5.26 -20.39
C PHE A 35 -12.70 -6.64 -19.80
N SER A 36 -12.34 -7.56 -20.70
CA SER A 36 -12.02 -8.95 -20.41
C SER A 36 -10.58 -9.27 -20.81
N ASP A 37 -10.17 -10.51 -20.60
CA ASP A 37 -8.87 -11.03 -21.03
C ASP A 37 -8.64 -10.89 -22.55
N LEU A 38 -9.72 -10.90 -23.35
CA LEU A 38 -9.63 -10.71 -24.81
C LEU A 38 -9.31 -9.27 -25.22
N ASP A 39 -9.53 -8.31 -24.32
CA ASP A 39 -9.26 -6.90 -24.56
C ASP A 39 -7.85 -6.49 -24.10
N ILE A 40 -7.12 -7.38 -23.43
CA ILE A 40 -5.80 -7.10 -22.85
C ILE A 40 -4.70 -7.63 -23.78
N LEU A 41 -3.70 -6.80 -24.08
CA LEU A 41 -2.51 -7.27 -24.76
C LEU A 41 -1.77 -8.26 -23.86
N LYS A 42 -1.47 -9.45 -24.39
CA LYS A 42 -0.81 -10.52 -23.65
C LYS A 42 0.48 -10.01 -22.99
N ASP A 43 0.67 -10.38 -21.71
CA ASP A 43 1.84 -10.06 -20.89
C ASP A 43 2.09 -8.55 -20.64
N SER A 44 1.10 -7.68 -20.88
CA SER A 44 1.21 -6.23 -20.63
C SER A 44 0.77 -5.76 -19.24
N GLY A 45 -0.01 -6.58 -18.52
CA GLY A 45 -0.61 -6.20 -17.25
C GLY A 45 0.31 -6.45 -16.05
N TYR A 46 0.48 -5.46 -15.18
CA TYR A 46 1.19 -5.61 -13.91
C TYR A 46 0.57 -4.75 -12.80
N ILE A 47 0.82 -5.16 -11.56
CA ILE A 47 0.60 -4.36 -10.35
C ILE A 47 1.85 -4.50 -9.48
N THR A 48 2.45 -3.39 -9.10
CA THR A 48 3.53 -3.37 -8.10
C THR A 48 2.99 -2.78 -6.80
N ASN A 49 3.27 -3.45 -5.68
CA ASN A 49 2.97 -2.96 -4.35
C ASN A 49 4.06 -3.44 -3.40
N SER A 50 4.57 -2.54 -2.56
CA SER A 50 5.64 -2.83 -1.62
C SER A 50 5.27 -2.39 -0.21
N CYS A 51 5.91 -3.01 0.77
CA CYS A 51 5.85 -2.62 2.19
C CYS A 51 7.16 -1.97 2.67
N SER A 52 8.12 -1.78 1.78
CA SER A 52 9.42 -1.15 2.02
C SER A 52 9.88 -0.43 0.74
N GLY A 53 10.63 0.66 0.88
CA GLY A 53 11.26 1.39 -0.21
C GLY A 53 12.50 0.67 -0.77
N ASN A 54 13.06 -0.28 -0.02
CA ASN A 54 14.24 -1.06 -0.40
C ASN A 54 14.06 -2.55 -0.02
N ASN A 55 15.16 -3.32 -0.06
CA ASN A 55 15.17 -4.73 0.30
C ASN A 55 15.29 -4.99 1.82
N GLU A 56 15.02 -3.99 2.67
CA GLU A 56 15.16 -4.07 4.12
C GLU A 56 13.81 -3.88 4.83
N LEU A 57 13.79 -4.23 6.12
CA LEU A 57 12.65 -4.00 6.98
C LEU A 57 12.52 -2.51 7.26
N GLU A 58 11.43 -1.90 6.82
CA GLU A 58 11.17 -0.48 6.99
C GLU A 58 9.85 -0.25 7.74
N LEU A 59 9.93 0.45 8.86
CA LEU A 59 8.75 0.94 9.59
C LEU A 59 8.35 2.31 9.04
N GLY A 60 7.05 2.62 9.04
CA GLY A 60 6.57 3.88 8.50
C GLY A 60 6.50 3.91 6.97
N ALA A 61 6.83 2.83 6.24
CA ALA A 61 6.76 2.83 4.79
C ALA A 61 5.33 3.17 4.29
N VAL A 62 5.24 4.11 3.36
CA VAL A 62 3.98 4.57 2.74
C VAL A 62 4.09 4.43 1.22
N TYR A 63 3.89 3.23 0.71
CA TYR A 63 4.04 2.93 -0.72
C TYR A 63 2.74 3.19 -1.50
N ALA A 64 2.86 3.74 -2.71
CA ALA A 64 1.73 3.90 -3.62
C ALA A 64 1.79 2.78 -4.65
N ALA A 65 0.81 1.88 -4.65
CA ALA A 65 0.78 0.80 -5.61
C ALA A 65 0.62 1.36 -7.03
N GLU A 66 1.45 0.87 -7.96
CA GLU A 66 1.37 1.21 -9.38
C GLU A 66 0.73 0.05 -10.13
N MET A 67 -0.06 0.36 -11.15
CA MET A 67 -0.50 -0.60 -12.14
C MET A 67 -0.20 -0.10 -13.54
N GLY A 68 0.08 -1.04 -14.44
CA GLY A 68 0.15 -0.81 -15.87
C GLY A 68 -0.61 -1.87 -16.63
N ILE A 69 -1.30 -1.49 -17.71
CA ILE A 69 -2.02 -2.42 -18.59
C ILE A 69 -2.17 -1.84 -19.99
N THR A 70 -2.09 -2.70 -21.01
CA THR A 70 -2.35 -2.31 -22.39
C THR A 70 -3.64 -2.93 -22.89
N LEU A 71 -4.60 -2.11 -23.30
CA LEU A 71 -5.92 -2.53 -23.76
C LEU A 71 -6.09 -2.29 -25.27
N LEU A 72 -6.88 -3.14 -25.93
CA LEU A 72 -7.31 -2.93 -27.32
C LEU A 72 -8.18 -1.68 -27.42
N LEU A 73 -7.87 -0.80 -28.36
CA LEU A 73 -8.51 0.51 -28.48
C LEU A 73 -9.99 0.45 -28.90
N ASN A 74 -10.48 -0.69 -29.39
CA ASN A 74 -11.82 -0.86 -29.95
C ASN A 74 -12.93 -0.27 -29.06
N LYS A 75 -12.94 -0.63 -27.77
CA LYS A 75 -13.91 -0.14 -26.78
C LYS A 75 -13.57 1.26 -26.22
N PHE A 76 -12.33 1.73 -26.43
CA PHE A 76 -11.78 2.92 -25.79
C PHE A 76 -11.48 4.10 -26.73
N LYS A 77 -11.85 3.97 -28.01
CA LYS A 77 -11.49 4.94 -29.06
C LYS A 77 -11.91 6.36 -28.71
N ASN A 78 -13.15 6.55 -28.28
CA ASN A 78 -13.76 7.86 -28.02
C ASN A 78 -13.75 8.26 -26.54
N ILE A 79 -12.98 7.56 -25.71
CA ILE A 79 -12.96 7.77 -24.26
C ILE A 79 -11.86 8.75 -23.87
N SER A 80 -12.18 9.67 -22.95
CA SER A 80 -11.17 10.43 -22.22
C SER A 80 -10.79 9.67 -20.94
N PHE A 81 -9.50 9.47 -20.74
CA PHE A 81 -8.94 8.86 -19.53
C PHE A 81 -8.59 9.89 -18.46
N GLU A 82 -8.86 11.18 -18.70
CA GLU A 82 -8.65 12.24 -17.72
C GLU A 82 -9.49 11.97 -16.46
N GLU A 83 -8.83 11.91 -15.30
CA GLU A 83 -9.41 11.56 -14.00
C GLU A 83 -10.16 10.22 -13.97
N ALA A 84 -9.96 9.37 -14.98
CA ALA A 84 -10.56 8.04 -15.01
C ALA A 84 -9.93 7.13 -13.96
N LYS A 85 -10.69 6.11 -13.55
CA LYS A 85 -10.24 5.07 -12.64
C LYS A 85 -10.36 3.72 -13.33
N ILE A 86 -9.49 2.79 -12.96
CA ILE A 86 -9.56 1.41 -13.39
C ILE A 86 -9.69 0.53 -12.15
N LYS A 87 -10.64 -0.40 -12.17
CA LYS A 87 -10.73 -1.49 -11.19
C LYS A 87 -10.35 -2.78 -11.87
N LEU A 88 -9.42 -3.50 -11.27
CA LEU A 88 -8.93 -4.78 -11.77
C LEU A 88 -9.45 -5.90 -10.89
N LYS A 89 -9.82 -7.01 -11.51
CA LYS A 89 -10.17 -8.25 -10.83
C LYS A 89 -9.42 -9.41 -11.47
N PHE A 90 -9.00 -10.32 -10.61
CA PHE A 90 -8.44 -11.59 -11.00
C PHE A 90 -9.50 -12.67 -10.85
N LYS A 91 -9.77 -13.40 -11.93
CA LYS A 91 -10.81 -14.43 -11.97
C LYS A 91 -10.19 -15.80 -12.17
N ILE A 92 -10.49 -16.71 -11.25
CA ILE A 92 -10.25 -18.16 -11.41
C ILE A 92 -11.62 -18.82 -11.43
N GLU A 93 -11.94 -19.48 -12.55
CA GLU A 93 -13.24 -20.12 -12.76
C GLU A 93 -14.40 -19.12 -12.51
N ASN A 94 -15.17 -19.31 -11.45
CA ASN A 94 -16.33 -18.47 -11.09
C ASN A 94 -16.04 -17.46 -9.97
N GLU A 95 -14.85 -17.45 -9.38
CA GLU A 95 -14.51 -16.57 -8.26
C GLU A 95 -13.69 -15.37 -8.74
N GLU A 96 -14.12 -14.17 -8.36
CA GLU A 96 -13.51 -12.88 -8.72
C GLU A 96 -12.88 -12.22 -7.50
N ILE A 97 -11.58 -11.97 -7.56
CA ILE A 97 -10.82 -11.30 -6.51
C ILE A 97 -10.47 -9.89 -6.96
N PRO A 98 -10.90 -8.84 -6.23
CA PRO A 98 -10.50 -7.48 -6.56
C PRO A 98 -8.99 -7.30 -6.32
N MET A 99 -8.32 -6.70 -7.29
CA MET A 99 -6.87 -6.48 -7.30
C MET A 99 -6.49 -5.04 -6.97
N GLY A 100 -7.46 -4.13 -6.93
CA GLY A 100 -7.25 -2.74 -6.55
C GLY A 100 -8.09 -1.77 -7.38
N ILE A 101 -8.07 -0.51 -6.92
CA ILE A 101 -8.69 0.63 -7.60
C ILE A 101 -7.59 1.65 -7.83
N PHE A 102 -7.34 1.97 -9.11
CA PHE A 102 -6.25 2.84 -9.50
C PHE A 102 -6.80 4.04 -10.27
N LYS A 103 -6.27 5.23 -9.99
CA LYS A 103 -6.50 6.42 -10.80
C LYS A 103 -5.53 6.39 -11.97
N ILE A 104 -6.02 6.61 -13.19
CA ILE A 104 -5.20 6.64 -14.39
C ILE A 104 -4.47 7.99 -14.45
N TYR A 105 -3.15 7.94 -14.66
CA TYR A 105 -2.28 9.10 -14.80
C TYR A 105 -1.65 9.19 -16.18
N GLU A 106 -1.33 8.06 -16.79
CA GLU A 106 -0.80 8.00 -18.16
C GLU A 106 -1.77 7.20 -19.04
N ALA A 107 -2.05 7.70 -20.24
CA ALA A 107 -2.87 7.03 -21.24
C ALA A 107 -2.34 7.30 -22.65
N ASN A 108 -1.53 6.38 -23.17
CA ASN A 108 -0.89 6.51 -24.48
C ASN A 108 -1.67 5.71 -25.53
N LYS A 109 -2.38 6.41 -26.43
CA LYS A 109 -3.15 5.79 -27.51
C LYS A 109 -2.29 5.58 -28.76
N THR A 110 -2.31 4.36 -29.29
CA THR A 110 -1.75 4.01 -30.61
C THR A 110 -2.88 3.67 -31.59
N LYS A 111 -2.58 3.18 -32.80
CA LYS A 111 -3.63 2.79 -33.77
C LYS A 111 -4.53 1.65 -33.28
N LYS A 112 -4.00 0.74 -32.45
CA LYS A 112 -4.69 -0.49 -32.04
C LYS A 112 -4.84 -0.63 -30.52
N PHE A 113 -4.07 0.10 -29.74
CA PHE A 113 -3.97 -0.09 -28.30
C PHE A 113 -4.04 1.23 -27.54
N VAL A 114 -4.32 1.13 -26.25
CA VAL A 114 -4.08 2.18 -25.27
C VAL A 114 -3.29 1.60 -24.10
N GLU A 115 -2.15 2.20 -23.80
CA GLU A 115 -1.31 1.85 -22.65
C GLU A 115 -1.72 2.75 -21.49
N LEU A 116 -2.12 2.15 -20.38
CA LEU A 116 -2.57 2.85 -19.19
C LEU A 116 -1.56 2.61 -18.06
N LYS A 117 -1.20 3.67 -17.34
CA LYS A 117 -0.59 3.56 -16.02
C LYS A 117 -1.39 4.34 -15.00
N GLY A 118 -1.47 3.79 -13.80
CA GLY A 118 -2.20 4.39 -12.71
C GLY A 118 -1.65 4.02 -11.36
N TYR A 119 -2.04 4.81 -10.36
CA TYR A 119 -1.65 4.61 -8.97
C TYR A 119 -2.87 4.45 -8.09
N ASP A 120 -2.73 3.75 -6.98
CA ASP A 120 -3.78 3.59 -5.98
C ASP A 120 -4.12 4.92 -5.29
N HIS A 121 -4.98 4.89 -4.27
CA HIS A 121 -5.37 6.10 -3.56
C HIS A 121 -4.28 6.71 -2.67
N MET A 122 -3.10 6.10 -2.54
CA MET A 122 -2.02 6.62 -1.70
C MET A 122 -1.50 7.95 -2.23
N VAL A 123 -1.46 8.13 -3.55
CA VAL A 123 -1.02 9.39 -4.19
C VAL A 123 -1.90 10.59 -3.82
N LYS A 124 -3.09 10.39 -3.24
CA LYS A 124 -3.93 11.48 -2.76
C LYS A 124 -3.40 12.11 -1.47
N PHE A 125 -2.50 11.42 -0.75
CA PHE A 125 -1.86 11.93 0.46
C PHE A 125 -0.65 12.83 0.16
N GLU A 126 -0.23 12.95 -1.11
CA GLU A 126 0.73 13.96 -1.63
C GLU A 126 0.08 15.36 -1.70
N LYS A 127 -0.54 15.76 -0.60
CA LYS A 127 -1.22 17.03 -0.46
C LYS A 127 -0.61 17.76 0.71
N ASN A 128 -0.20 19.00 0.45
CA ASN A 128 0.50 19.80 1.44
C ASN A 128 -0.37 20.06 2.67
N ILE A 129 0.29 20.08 3.82
CA ILE A 129 -0.28 20.44 5.10
C ILE A 129 0.60 21.48 5.78
N ASN A 130 -0.03 22.46 6.41
CA ASN A 130 0.64 23.41 7.29
C ASN A 130 -0.01 23.29 8.67
N PHE A 131 0.69 22.68 9.62
CA PHE A 131 0.30 22.70 11.01
C PHE A 131 0.93 23.91 11.70
N SER A 132 0.12 24.71 12.41
CA SER A 132 0.66 25.73 13.32
C SER A 132 1.06 25.10 14.65
N GLN A 133 0.11 24.42 15.29
CA GLN A 133 0.31 23.49 16.40
C GLN A 133 -0.94 22.62 16.46
N THR A 134 -0.79 21.30 16.58
CA THR A 134 -1.93 20.38 16.62
C THR A 134 -1.61 19.23 17.55
N HIS A 135 -2.60 18.74 18.30
CA HIS A 135 -2.48 17.53 19.09
C HIS A 135 -3.67 16.64 18.80
N GLY A 136 -3.48 15.33 18.90
CA GLY A 136 -4.56 14.38 18.68
C GLY A 136 -4.10 12.95 18.91
N SER A 137 -5.07 12.05 19.09
CA SER A 137 -4.75 10.63 19.08
C SER A 137 -4.35 10.17 17.68
N ILE A 138 -3.60 9.06 17.62
CA ILE A 138 -3.21 8.45 16.35
C ILE A 138 -4.41 8.24 15.41
N TYR A 139 -5.52 7.72 15.94
CA TYR A 139 -6.76 7.54 15.18
C TYR A 139 -7.30 8.87 14.61
N GLN A 140 -7.32 9.94 15.41
CA GLN A 140 -7.83 11.24 14.98
C GLN A 140 -6.99 11.84 13.85
N LEU A 141 -5.66 11.73 13.93
CA LEU A 141 -4.74 12.23 12.90
C LEU A 141 -4.88 11.44 11.59
N ILE A 142 -4.99 10.11 11.66
CA ILE A 142 -5.25 9.27 10.47
C ILE A 142 -6.61 9.63 9.86
N LYS A 143 -7.64 9.77 10.69
CA LYS A 143 -9.00 10.10 10.24
C LYS A 143 -9.05 11.48 9.56
N LEU A 144 -8.39 12.48 10.15
CA LEU A 144 -8.22 13.80 9.56
C LEU A 144 -7.53 13.72 8.19
N SER A 145 -6.44 12.95 8.10
CA SER A 145 -5.70 12.75 6.84
C SER A 145 -6.57 12.12 5.77
N CYS A 146 -7.31 11.06 6.12
CA CYS A 146 -8.29 10.39 5.26
C CYS A 146 -9.36 11.36 4.73
N ASP A 147 -9.96 12.15 5.61
CA ASP A 147 -11.04 13.07 5.25
C ASP A 147 -10.52 14.20 4.34
N LYS A 148 -9.34 14.74 4.63
CA LYS A 148 -8.72 15.81 3.83
C LYS A 148 -8.21 15.35 2.47
N CYS A 149 -7.85 14.07 2.34
CA CYS A 149 -7.39 13.43 1.11
C CYS A 149 -8.51 12.68 0.36
N LYS A 150 -9.73 12.65 0.90
CA LYS A 150 -10.89 11.94 0.31
C LYS A 150 -10.59 10.45 0.07
N VAL A 151 -10.04 9.81 1.10
CA VAL A 151 -9.76 8.37 1.15
C VAL A 151 -10.46 7.80 2.38
N ASN A 152 -11.13 6.66 2.24
CA ASN A 152 -11.78 6.01 3.38
C ASN A 152 -10.74 5.28 4.24
N LEU A 153 -10.90 5.34 5.56
CA LEU A 153 -10.13 4.51 6.48
C LEU A 153 -10.73 3.09 6.51
N GLY A 154 -9.88 2.08 6.35
CA GLY A 154 -10.25 0.67 6.32
C GLY A 154 -10.16 -0.05 7.66
N MET A 155 -9.85 0.67 8.74
CA MET A 155 -9.72 0.14 10.10
C MET A 155 -10.62 0.90 11.07
N SER A 156 -11.12 0.20 12.09
CA SER A 156 -11.83 0.81 13.20
C SER A 156 -10.87 1.51 14.18
N LYS A 157 -11.45 2.33 15.07
CA LYS A 157 -10.67 2.97 16.14
C LYS A 157 -10.03 1.92 17.06
N GLU A 158 -10.79 0.90 17.43
CA GLU A 158 -10.35 -0.18 18.31
C GLU A 158 -9.23 -1.02 17.69
N GLU A 159 -9.23 -1.20 16.37
CA GLU A 159 -8.14 -1.87 15.66
C GLU A 159 -6.85 -1.06 15.68
N ILE A 160 -6.94 0.26 15.50
CA ILE A 160 -5.79 1.17 15.57
C ILE A 160 -5.25 1.26 17.01
N GLU A 161 -6.12 1.35 18.02
CA GLU A 161 -5.72 1.41 19.43
C GLU A 161 -5.06 0.11 19.95
N ARG A 162 -5.15 -1.00 19.21
CA ARG A 162 -4.41 -2.25 19.49
C ARG A 162 -3.02 -2.28 18.85
N LEU A 163 -2.67 -1.32 18.01
CA LEU A 163 -1.31 -1.17 17.51
C LEU A 163 -0.39 -0.65 18.62
N PRO A 164 0.93 -0.92 18.54
CA PRO A 164 1.91 -0.24 19.39
C PRO A 164 1.65 1.27 19.42
N ASN A 165 1.64 1.86 20.60
CA ASN A 165 1.39 3.29 20.81
C ASN A 165 0.08 3.84 20.20
N GLY A 166 -0.88 2.98 19.80
CA GLY A 166 -2.08 3.39 19.06
C GLY A 166 -3.06 4.23 19.88
N LYS A 167 -2.94 4.20 21.21
CA LYS A 167 -3.73 4.99 22.16
C LYS A 167 -3.08 6.32 22.54
N GLU A 168 -1.82 6.51 22.17
CA GLU A 168 -1.07 7.71 22.53
C GLU A 168 -1.67 8.96 21.89
N ILE A 169 -1.54 10.07 22.60
CA ILE A 169 -1.88 11.41 22.11
C ILE A 169 -0.57 12.09 21.77
N VAL A 170 -0.38 12.40 20.49
CA VAL A 170 0.85 13.02 19.98
C VAL A 170 0.60 14.48 19.65
N GLY A 171 1.64 15.29 19.79
CA GLY A 171 1.63 16.72 19.46
C GLY A 171 2.55 17.01 18.29
N ILE A 172 2.03 17.74 17.30
CA ILE A 172 2.77 18.31 16.17
C ILE A 172 3.03 19.79 16.50
N TYR A 173 4.30 20.14 16.62
CA TYR A 173 4.76 21.50 16.91
C TYR A 173 5.01 22.28 15.62
N ALA A 174 5.08 23.61 15.68
CA ALA A 174 5.26 24.47 14.51
C ALA A 174 6.55 24.16 13.73
N ASP A 175 7.62 23.80 14.46
CA ASP A 175 8.88 23.33 13.90
C ASP A 175 8.81 21.81 13.73
N ASN A 176 8.50 21.37 12.51
CA ASN A 176 8.38 19.96 12.14
C ASN A 176 8.67 19.77 10.64
N ASP A 177 9.10 18.57 10.27
CA ASP A 177 9.43 18.18 8.89
C ASP A 177 8.23 17.49 8.18
N ILE A 178 6.99 17.85 8.52
CA ILE A 178 5.78 17.29 7.91
C ILE A 178 5.26 18.26 6.84
N GLU A 179 5.53 17.96 5.58
CA GLU A 179 5.09 18.79 4.45
C GLU A 179 3.76 18.32 3.87
N THR A 180 3.53 17.00 3.86
CA THR A 180 2.35 16.37 3.27
C THR A 180 1.63 15.46 4.25
N TYR A 181 0.39 15.09 3.92
CA TYR A 181 -0.30 14.03 4.67
C TYR A 181 0.42 12.68 4.56
N ARG A 182 1.19 12.45 3.49
CA ARG A 182 1.97 11.22 3.33
C ARG A 182 3.10 11.15 4.36
N ASP A 183 3.76 12.27 4.63
CA ASP A 183 4.79 12.38 5.67
C ASP A 183 4.19 12.14 7.07
N LEU A 184 3.02 12.74 7.33
CA LEU A 184 2.31 12.49 8.58
C LEU A 184 1.98 11.00 8.77
N LEU A 185 1.51 10.34 7.71
CA LEU A 185 1.25 8.89 7.74
C LEU A 185 2.54 8.09 7.98
N HIS A 186 3.66 8.49 7.37
CA HIS A 186 4.97 7.85 7.59
C HIS A 186 5.37 7.90 9.07
N TYR A 187 5.32 9.08 9.69
CA TYR A 187 5.65 9.25 11.11
C TYR A 187 4.69 8.50 12.05
N ILE A 188 3.40 8.45 11.71
CA ILE A 188 2.42 7.62 12.43
C ILE A 188 2.77 6.13 12.31
N GLY A 189 3.19 5.68 11.13
CA GLY A 189 3.63 4.31 10.91
C GLY A 189 4.86 3.95 11.73
N LEU A 190 5.82 4.87 11.89
CA LEU A 190 6.96 4.71 12.82
C LEU A 190 6.50 4.57 14.27
N VAL A 191 5.66 5.48 14.77
CA VAL A 191 5.12 5.42 16.15
C VAL A 191 4.38 4.12 16.41
N THR A 192 3.66 3.62 15.41
CA THR A 192 2.83 2.41 15.53
C THR A 192 3.52 1.10 15.14
N ALA A 193 4.79 1.16 14.72
CA ALA A 193 5.53 0.03 14.14
C ALA A 193 4.74 -0.67 13.01
N THR A 194 4.19 0.12 12.09
CA THR A 194 3.44 -0.35 10.92
C THR A 194 3.96 0.24 9.62
N PHE A 195 3.59 -0.38 8.51
CA PHE A 195 3.58 0.25 7.20
C PHE A 195 2.13 0.55 6.79
N LEU A 196 1.94 1.56 5.96
CA LEU A 196 0.63 1.99 5.49
C LEU A 196 0.47 1.68 4.01
N THR A 197 -0.68 1.14 3.65
CA THR A 197 -1.01 0.77 2.26
C THR A 197 -2.48 1.02 1.99
N ILE A 198 -2.83 1.14 0.71
CA ILE A 198 -4.22 1.07 0.28
C ILE A 198 -4.62 -0.40 0.10
N ASP A 199 -5.79 -0.77 0.61
CA ASP A 199 -6.36 -2.10 0.42
C ASP A 199 -6.95 -2.26 -0.99
N ARG A 200 -7.35 -3.48 -1.34
CA ARG A 200 -7.95 -3.79 -2.65
C ARG A 200 -9.27 -3.06 -2.95
N TYR A 201 -9.86 -2.41 -1.95
CA TYR A 201 -11.10 -1.63 -2.05
C TYR A 201 -10.85 -0.12 -2.05
N GLY A 202 -9.59 0.31 -2.07
CA GLY A 202 -9.22 1.73 -2.11
C GLY A 202 -9.25 2.43 -0.76
N LYS A 203 -9.19 1.69 0.36
CA LYS A 203 -9.17 2.24 1.73
C LYS A 203 -7.76 2.22 2.32
N LEU A 204 -7.42 3.21 3.13
CA LEU A 204 -6.15 3.24 3.87
C LEU A 204 -6.19 2.22 5.01
N ILE A 205 -5.14 1.40 5.15
CA ILE A 205 -4.95 0.46 6.27
C ILE A 205 -3.51 0.51 6.78
N LEU A 206 -3.34 0.17 8.05
CA LEU A 206 -2.05 0.02 8.73
C LEU A 206 -1.78 -1.47 8.93
N LYS A 207 -0.56 -1.93 8.61
CA LYS A 207 -0.19 -3.34 8.71
C LYS A 207 1.13 -3.50 9.45
N LYS A 208 1.17 -4.54 10.29
CA LYS A 208 2.39 -4.98 10.98
C LYS A 208 3.10 -6.05 10.16
N PHE A 209 4.42 -6.10 10.28
CA PHE A 209 5.18 -7.30 9.92
C PHE A 209 4.84 -8.41 10.92
N THR A 210 4.32 -9.53 10.43
CA THR A 210 3.88 -10.64 11.29
C THR A 210 4.87 -11.79 11.22
N THR A 211 5.16 -12.41 12.36
CA THR A 211 5.94 -13.65 12.42
C THR A 211 5.09 -14.89 12.13
N THR A 212 3.77 -14.77 12.16
CA THR A 212 2.84 -15.83 11.78
C THR A 212 2.83 -16.03 10.28
N LYS A 213 3.13 -17.27 9.87
CA LYS A 213 3.07 -17.68 8.48
C LYS A 213 1.64 -17.57 7.96
N VAL A 214 1.45 -16.71 6.96
CA VAL A 214 0.15 -16.59 6.28
C VAL A 214 0.03 -17.60 5.14
N TYR A 215 1.07 -17.79 4.32
CA TYR A 215 1.05 -18.70 3.17
C TYR A 215 2.30 -19.56 3.08
N SER A 216 2.18 -20.75 2.50
CA SER A 216 3.28 -21.71 2.33
C SER A 216 3.45 -22.06 0.86
N ILE A 217 4.60 -21.70 0.27
CA ILE A 217 4.98 -22.17 -1.08
C ILE A 217 5.89 -23.39 -0.93
N SER A 218 5.40 -24.56 -1.33
CA SER A 218 6.17 -25.80 -1.36
C SER A 218 7.24 -25.77 -2.46
N GLU A 219 8.32 -26.54 -2.29
CA GLU A 219 9.44 -26.60 -3.26
C GLU A 219 8.97 -26.91 -4.69
N LYS A 220 8.02 -27.84 -4.85
CA LYS A 220 7.45 -28.21 -6.15
C LYS A 220 6.76 -27.05 -6.90
N ASN A 221 6.43 -25.98 -6.18
CA ASN A 221 5.74 -24.80 -6.70
C ASN A 221 6.66 -23.56 -6.76
N ARG A 222 7.96 -23.72 -6.49
CA ARG A 222 8.97 -22.65 -6.64
C ARG A 222 9.64 -22.81 -8.01
N TYR A 223 9.50 -21.81 -8.87
CA TYR A 223 10.13 -21.81 -10.20
C TYR A 223 11.52 -21.20 -10.16
N ASP A 224 11.69 -20.15 -9.37
CA ASP A 224 12.96 -19.50 -9.06
C ASP A 224 12.94 -19.10 -7.58
N LEU A 225 14.07 -19.31 -6.89
CA LEU A 225 14.21 -18.99 -5.48
C LEU A 225 15.70 -18.76 -5.17
N SER A 226 16.02 -17.54 -4.76
CA SER A 226 17.26 -17.22 -4.06
C SER A 226 16.91 -16.81 -2.64
N ILE A 227 17.51 -17.45 -1.65
CA ILE A 227 17.40 -17.09 -0.24
C ILE A 227 18.83 -16.85 0.25
N SER A 228 19.05 -15.69 0.89
CA SER A 228 20.32 -15.41 1.56
C SER A 228 20.43 -16.24 2.83
N ASP A 229 21.60 -16.84 3.07
CA ASP A 229 21.92 -17.50 4.35
C ASP A 229 22.22 -16.49 5.47
N PHE A 230 22.36 -15.20 5.13
CA PHE A 230 22.58 -14.13 6.11
C PHE A 230 21.26 -13.73 6.78
N LEU A 231 21.19 -13.87 8.09
CA LEU A 231 20.07 -13.44 8.91
C LEU A 231 20.31 -12.04 9.48
N THR A 232 19.46 -11.09 9.08
CA THR A 232 19.42 -9.76 9.69
C THR A 232 18.58 -9.81 10.96
N LYS A 233 19.18 -9.48 12.09
CA LYS A 233 18.53 -9.40 13.40
C LYS A 233 18.69 -8.00 13.97
N TYR A 234 17.69 -7.55 14.71
CA TYR A 234 17.70 -6.27 15.41
C TYR A 234 17.47 -6.52 16.90
N SER A 235 18.28 -5.91 17.76
CA SER A 235 18.14 -5.94 19.23
C SER A 235 17.83 -4.59 19.85
N ALA A 236 17.93 -3.51 19.07
CA ALA A 236 17.68 -2.17 19.54
C ALA A 236 17.07 -1.27 18.47
N ILE A 237 16.44 -0.19 18.92
CA ILE A 237 15.97 0.92 18.11
C ILE A 237 16.61 2.21 18.61
N GLN A 238 16.90 3.12 17.69
CA GLN A 238 17.38 4.46 17.98
C GLN A 238 16.47 5.48 17.30
N THR A 239 16.10 6.52 18.04
CA THR A 239 15.34 7.67 17.53
C THR A 239 15.97 8.95 18.03
N THR A 240 15.79 10.06 17.31
CA THR A 240 16.27 11.36 17.75
C THR A 240 15.10 12.29 18.04
N ASN A 241 15.03 12.79 19.27
CA ASN A 241 13.99 13.74 19.65
C ASN A 241 14.23 15.09 18.96
N LEU A 242 13.22 15.59 18.25
CA LEU A 242 13.36 16.80 17.44
C LEU A 242 13.69 18.04 18.28
N LYS A 243 13.19 18.14 19.52
CA LYS A 243 13.35 19.32 20.39
C LYS A 243 14.69 19.34 21.10
N THR A 244 15.06 18.22 21.72
CA THR A 244 16.29 18.16 22.51
C THR A 244 17.52 17.90 21.64
N LYS A 245 17.30 17.41 20.40
CA LYS A 245 18.36 16.89 19.51
C LYS A 245 19.17 15.76 20.16
N ILE A 246 18.59 15.08 21.15
CA ILE A 246 19.20 13.93 21.83
C ILE A 246 18.72 12.67 21.13
N SER A 247 19.66 11.80 20.80
CA SER A 247 19.35 10.44 20.33
C SER A 247 19.03 9.55 21.53
N GLU A 248 17.83 8.99 21.52
CA GLU A 248 17.34 8.03 22.50
C GLU A 248 17.55 6.62 21.97
N TYR A 249 18.02 5.75 22.87
CA TYR A 249 18.39 4.37 22.56
C TYR A 249 17.55 3.42 23.40
N TYR A 250 16.87 2.49 22.74
CA TYR A 250 16.05 1.47 23.39
C TYR A 250 16.49 0.09 22.90
N SER A 251 17.04 -0.71 23.80
CA SER A 251 17.48 -2.08 23.50
C SER A 251 16.67 -3.10 24.28
N ASN A 252 16.71 -4.34 23.78
CA ASN A 252 16.38 -5.51 24.60
C ASN A 252 17.40 -5.66 25.75
N GLU A 253 17.08 -6.53 26.71
CA GLU A 253 18.00 -6.89 27.81
C GLU A 253 19.33 -7.45 27.29
N ILE A 254 19.30 -8.16 26.17
CA ILE A 254 20.47 -8.68 25.45
C ILE A 254 20.57 -7.95 24.12
N ASP A 255 21.64 -7.18 23.97
CA ASP A 255 21.90 -6.31 22.83
C ASP A 255 23.11 -6.79 22.02
N GLU A 256 22.89 -7.78 21.17
CA GLU A 256 23.94 -8.48 20.39
C GLU A 256 23.78 -8.33 18.87
N TYR A 257 22.77 -7.58 18.41
CA TYR A 257 22.40 -7.46 17.01
C TYR A 257 22.35 -6.00 16.53
N LEU A 258 21.83 -5.76 15.32
CA LEU A 258 21.82 -4.42 14.74
C LEU A 258 20.85 -3.49 15.49
N THR A 259 21.15 -2.20 15.46
CA THR A 259 20.24 -1.13 15.88
C THR A 259 19.48 -0.61 14.67
N MET A 260 18.14 -0.59 14.74
CA MET A 260 17.31 0.06 13.73
C MET A 260 17.24 1.56 14.02
N ASN A 261 17.74 2.37 13.10
CA ASN A 261 17.66 3.82 13.20
C ASN A 261 16.34 4.30 12.58
N LEU A 262 15.46 4.87 13.41
CA LEU A 262 14.16 5.43 13.02
C LEU A 262 14.23 6.91 12.63
N GLY A 263 15.42 7.51 12.67
CA GLY A 263 15.63 8.92 12.35
C GLY A 263 15.00 9.87 13.37
N VAL A 264 14.58 11.04 12.89
CA VAL A 264 13.86 12.04 13.68
C VAL A 264 12.37 11.85 13.43
N ASN A 265 11.59 11.67 14.48
CA ASN A 265 10.13 11.61 14.37
C ASN A 265 9.51 12.81 15.11
N PRO A 266 8.84 13.75 14.42
CA PRO A 266 8.21 14.91 15.04
C PRO A 266 7.07 14.56 16.02
N LEU A 267 6.60 13.31 16.05
CA LEU A 267 5.54 12.82 16.93
C LEU A 267 6.07 12.21 18.24
N MET A 268 7.39 12.05 18.39
CA MET A 268 8.06 11.47 19.57
C MET A 268 8.82 12.53 20.38
#